data_AF-A0A395RFB5-F1
#
_entry.id   AF-A0A395RFB5-F1
#
_cell.length_a   1.000
_cell.length_b   1.000
_cell.length_c   1.000
_cell.angle_alpha   90.00
_cell.angle_beta   90.00
_cell.angle_gamma   90.00
#
_symmetry.space_group_name_H-M   'P 1'
#
loop_
_entity.id
_entity.type
_entity.pdbx_description
1 polymer ?
#
loop_
_entity_poly.entity_id
_entity_poly.type
_entity_poly.pdbx_seq_one_letter_code
_entity_poly.pdbx_strand_id
1 'polypeptide(L)'
;MSVHDSASDEGEWLDLESDEESISITSFFTSQTFSTVAAMLEDSIKNHGYNFAEDVQKLQLDFHGAVKLVNFIRDHVKNGLSLPKDISTKDLEDEKYLRPVLENDALIFSLDEVLEAITADQAKDGNLTARNKELEEELERLKDQFASYRLTVQETLDKRWGDDTETAPVEKKDESAYYFESYAAHEIHETMLKDRVRTDAYRDFIYNNKHIFKDKVVLDIGCGTGILSMFAAKAGAKQVIAVDKSDIIVKARENIFH
;
A
#
# COMPACT_ATOMS: atom_id res chain seq x y z
N MET A 1 -35.39 41.53 -20.09
CA MET A 1 -34.10 41.20 -20.73
C MET A 1 -33.01 41.90 -19.93
N SER A 2 -32.39 41.16 -19.01
CA SER A 2 -31.17 41.60 -18.31
C SER A 2 -30.26 40.39 -18.33
N VAL A 3 -29.15 40.52 -19.05
CA VAL A 3 -28.13 39.49 -19.24
C VAL A 3 -27.23 39.59 -18.02
N HIS A 4 -27.31 38.61 -17.11
CA HIS A 4 -26.28 38.41 -16.10
C HIS A 4 -25.34 37.33 -16.62
N ASP A 5 -24.17 37.79 -17.02
CA ASP A 5 -23.01 36.97 -17.33
C ASP A 5 -22.43 36.48 -15.99
N SER A 6 -22.65 35.21 -15.66
CA SER A 6 -22.02 34.56 -14.52
C SER A 6 -20.84 33.75 -15.03
N ALA A 7 -19.66 34.37 -14.97
CA ALA A 7 -18.37 33.74 -15.19
C ALA A 7 -18.27 32.47 -14.34
N SER A 8 -17.96 31.37 -15.02
CA SER A 8 -17.60 30.08 -14.45
C SER A 8 -16.28 30.23 -13.70
N ASP A 9 -16.32 30.13 -12.37
CA ASP A 9 -15.15 30.03 -11.51
C ASP A 9 -14.58 28.61 -11.67
N GLU A 10 -13.74 28.44 -12.70
CA GLU A 10 -12.88 27.26 -12.80
C GLU A 10 -11.84 27.37 -11.69
N GLY A 11 -12.07 26.59 -10.63
CA GLY A 11 -11.13 26.45 -9.53
C GLY A 11 -9.82 25.86 -10.03
N GLU A 12 -8.92 26.74 -10.47
CA GLU A 12 -7.50 26.50 -10.54
C GLU A 12 -7.05 26.05 -9.15
N TRP A 13 -6.67 24.78 -9.03
CA TRP A 13 -5.89 24.31 -7.91
C TRP A 13 -4.53 25.02 -7.99
N LEU A 14 -4.47 26.22 -7.41
CA LEU A 14 -3.21 26.86 -7.06
C LEU A 14 -2.50 25.88 -6.15
N ASP A 15 -1.43 25.26 -6.67
CA ASP A 15 -0.39 24.64 -5.85
C ASP A 15 0.05 25.69 -4.84
N LEU A 16 -0.56 25.63 -3.65
CA LEU A 16 -0.09 26.36 -2.49
C LEU A 16 1.35 25.90 -2.32
N GLU A 17 2.24 26.88 -2.30
CA GLU A 17 3.68 26.76 -2.12
C GLU A 17 3.97 25.63 -1.12
N SER A 18 4.97 24.80 -1.41
CA SER A 18 5.40 23.73 -0.52
C SER A 18 5.66 24.31 0.87
N ASP A 19 4.69 24.19 1.76
CA ASP A 19 4.89 24.40 3.18
C ASP A 19 5.94 23.37 3.58
N GLU A 20 7.21 23.78 3.62
CA GLU A 20 8.25 23.04 4.33
C GLU A 20 7.83 23.07 5.80
N GLU A 21 6.91 22.17 6.18
CA GLU A 21 6.54 21.95 7.57
C GLU A 21 7.82 21.57 8.31
N SER A 22 8.38 22.54 9.03
CA SER A 22 9.59 22.33 9.80
C SER A 22 9.26 21.34 10.92
N ILE A 23 9.65 20.08 10.72
CA ILE A 23 9.40 18.99 11.68
C ILE A 23 10.12 19.31 12.99
N SER A 24 9.37 19.45 14.08
CA SER A 24 9.91 19.67 15.42
C SER A 24 9.75 18.41 16.29
N ILE A 25 10.86 17.78 16.63
CA ILE A 25 10.88 16.52 17.40
C ILE A 25 11.12 16.82 18.87
N THR A 26 10.25 16.36 19.76
CA THR A 26 10.38 16.60 21.21
C THR A 26 11.34 15.59 21.85
N SER A 27 12.18 16.00 22.81
CA SER A 27 13.09 15.12 23.59
C SER A 27 12.30 14.11 24.42
N PHE A 28 12.79 12.88 24.62
CA PHE A 28 12.12 11.86 25.45
C PHE A 28 11.89 12.32 26.89
N PHE A 29 12.88 13.00 27.47
CA PHE A 29 12.95 13.29 28.91
C PHE A 29 12.65 14.74 29.27
N THR A 30 12.74 15.66 28.31
CA THR A 30 12.59 17.10 28.52
C THR A 30 11.59 17.69 27.54
N SER A 31 11.18 18.94 27.78
CA SER A 31 10.36 19.70 26.83
C SER A 31 11.17 20.36 25.70
N GLN A 32 12.45 19.98 25.54
CA GLN A 32 13.29 20.51 24.46
C GLN A 32 12.88 19.91 23.12
N THR A 33 12.96 20.71 22.06
CA THR A 33 12.67 20.29 20.69
C THR A 33 13.92 20.33 19.82
N PHE A 34 13.99 19.45 18.82
CA PHE A 34 15.08 19.29 17.87
C PHE A 34 14.56 19.31 16.44
N SER A 35 15.41 19.72 15.50
CA SER A 35 15.11 19.72 14.07
C SER A 35 15.38 18.38 13.39
N THR A 36 16.12 17.48 14.03
CA THR A 36 16.45 16.14 13.48
C THR A 36 16.38 15.08 14.56
N VAL A 37 16.04 13.84 14.17
CA VAL A 37 15.99 12.71 15.10
C VAL A 37 17.38 12.39 15.65
N ALA A 38 18.40 12.44 14.80
CA ALA A 38 19.79 12.18 15.21
C ALA A 38 20.25 13.10 16.35
N ALA A 39 19.96 14.40 16.27
CA ALA A 39 20.31 15.35 17.33
C ALA A 39 19.58 15.05 18.65
N MET A 40 18.32 14.66 18.55
CA MET A 40 17.50 14.27 19.71
C MET A 40 18.01 12.98 20.39
N LEU A 41 18.44 11.99 19.59
CA LEU A 41 19.04 10.76 20.10
C LEU A 41 20.42 11.00 20.73
N GLU A 42 21.26 11.85 20.12
CA GLU A 42 22.55 12.24 20.70
C GLU A 42 22.39 12.96 22.04
N ASP A 43 21.40 13.84 22.16
CA ASP A 43 21.07 14.52 23.41
C ASP A 43 20.65 13.52 24.49
N SER A 44 19.83 12.54 24.13
CA SER A 44 19.38 11.48 25.03
C SER A 44 20.56 10.66 25.60
N ILE A 45 21.58 10.41 24.78
CA ILE A 45 22.80 9.72 25.24
C ILE A 45 23.65 10.62 26.13
N LYS A 46 23.90 11.87 25.72
CA LYS A 46 24.83 12.78 26.40
C LYS A 46 24.29 13.30 27.73
N ASN A 47 23.02 13.71 27.76
CA ASN A 47 22.40 14.39 28.89
C ASN A 47 21.57 13.46 29.78
N HIS A 48 21.02 12.38 29.21
CA HIS A 48 20.15 11.45 29.94
C HIS A 48 20.73 10.04 30.08
N GLY A 49 21.87 9.75 29.42
CA GLY A 49 22.52 8.43 29.50
C GLY A 49 21.67 7.30 28.91
N TYR A 50 20.71 7.62 28.04
CA TYR A 50 19.79 6.65 27.46
C TYR A 50 20.05 6.47 25.96
N ASN A 51 20.18 5.21 25.54
CA ASN A 51 20.46 4.85 24.15
C ASN A 51 19.30 4.06 23.55
N PHE A 52 18.41 4.77 22.83
CA PHE A 52 17.26 4.17 22.16
C PHE A 52 17.66 3.10 21.13
N ALA A 53 18.72 3.34 20.36
CA ALA A 53 19.16 2.41 19.32
C ALA A 53 19.63 1.07 19.89
N GLU A 54 20.26 1.10 21.08
CA GLU A 54 20.70 -0.11 21.77
C GLU A 54 19.51 -0.97 22.23
N ASP A 55 18.46 -0.36 22.77
CA ASP A 55 17.25 -1.09 23.16
C ASP A 55 16.50 -1.69 21.96
N VAL A 56 16.39 -0.94 20.86
CA VAL A 56 15.81 -1.43 19.60
C VAL A 56 16.59 -2.66 19.09
N GLN A 57 17.92 -2.60 19.11
CA GLN A 57 18.78 -3.72 18.68
C GLN A 57 18.72 -4.91 19.64
N LYS A 58 18.81 -4.67 20.95
CA LYS A 58 18.78 -5.70 22.00
C LYS A 58 17.47 -6.47 22.01
N LEU A 59 16.36 -5.77 21.77
CA LEU A 59 15.01 -6.34 21.76
C LEU A 59 14.55 -6.80 20.37
N GLN A 60 15.34 -6.54 19.31
CA GLN A 60 15.00 -6.83 17.91
C GLN A 60 13.61 -6.30 17.52
N LEU A 61 13.34 -5.04 17.86
CA LEU A 61 12.03 -4.44 17.66
C LEU A 61 11.79 -4.15 16.17
N ASP A 62 10.61 -4.51 15.68
CA ASP A 62 10.06 -4.03 14.42
C ASP A 62 9.49 -2.60 14.59
N PHE A 63 8.94 -2.02 13.52
CA PHE A 63 8.35 -0.68 13.56
C PHE A 63 7.34 -0.53 14.70
N HIS A 64 6.40 -1.47 14.83
CA HIS A 64 5.39 -1.42 15.88
C HIS A 64 5.99 -1.54 17.28
N GLY A 65 6.97 -2.42 17.47
CA GLY A 65 7.71 -2.56 18.72
C GLY A 65 8.45 -1.27 19.09
N ALA A 66 9.06 -0.60 18.13
CA ALA A 66 9.74 0.68 18.33
C ALA A 66 8.76 1.81 18.69
N VAL A 67 7.57 1.85 18.05
CA VAL A 67 6.49 2.78 18.45
C VAL A 67 6.06 2.54 19.89
N LYS A 68 5.91 1.26 20.29
CA LYS A 68 5.58 0.92 21.68
C LYS A 68 6.68 1.35 22.64
N LEU A 69 7.95 1.19 22.28
CA LEU A 69 9.08 1.65 23.09
C LEU A 69 9.07 3.18 23.26
N VAL A 70 8.85 3.93 22.18
CA VAL A 70 8.70 5.39 22.24
C VAL A 70 7.58 5.77 23.21
N ASN A 71 6.39 5.19 23.06
CA ASN A 71 5.25 5.49 23.93
C ASN A 71 5.46 5.02 25.37
N PHE A 72 6.14 3.90 25.59
CA PHE A 72 6.53 3.42 26.91
C PHE A 72 7.40 4.44 27.64
N ILE A 73 8.43 4.96 26.96
CA ILE A 73 9.33 5.98 27.51
C ILE A 73 8.55 7.27 27.83
N ARG A 74 7.73 7.72 26.89
CA ARG A 74 6.89 8.92 27.04
C ARG A 74 5.93 8.81 28.21
N ASP A 75 5.27 7.67 28.38
CA ASP A 75 4.34 7.43 29.48
C ASP A 75 5.06 7.44 30.84
N HIS A 76 6.24 6.81 30.93
CA HIS A 76 7.04 6.81 32.16
C HIS A 76 7.47 8.22 32.54
N VAL A 77 8.01 8.99 31.58
CA VAL A 77 8.45 10.38 31.82
C VAL A 77 7.26 11.27 32.18
N LYS A 78 6.12 11.14 31.50
CA LYS A 78 4.90 11.92 31.79
C LYS A 78 4.38 11.65 33.20
N ASN A 79 4.49 10.41 33.68
CA ASN A 79 4.11 10.01 35.03
C ASN A 79 5.20 10.26 36.08
N GLY A 80 6.35 10.84 35.70
CA GLY A 80 7.47 11.13 36.60
C GLY A 80 8.21 9.89 37.12
N LEU A 81 8.07 8.76 36.43
CA LEU A 81 8.73 7.50 36.77
C LEU A 81 10.08 7.43 36.05
N SER A 82 11.12 6.98 36.76
CA SER A 82 12.41 6.66 36.13
C SER A 82 12.27 5.41 35.26
N LEU A 83 12.93 5.40 34.09
CA LEU A 83 12.97 4.21 33.24
C LEU A 83 13.62 3.02 33.98
N PRO A 84 13.10 1.79 33.78
CA PRO A 84 13.78 0.57 34.21
C PRO A 84 15.19 0.49 33.59
N LYS A 85 16.16 -0.03 34.35
CA LYS A 85 17.54 -0.21 33.85
C LYS A 85 17.66 -1.24 32.73
N ASP A 86 16.74 -2.19 32.69
CA ASP A 86 16.63 -3.21 31.65
C ASP A 86 15.17 -3.25 31.18
N ILE A 87 14.91 -2.73 29.99
CA ILE A 87 13.60 -2.87 29.33
C ILE A 87 13.57 -4.24 28.68
N SER A 88 12.49 -5.00 28.92
CA SER A 88 12.26 -6.32 28.33
C SER A 88 11.09 -6.29 27.36
N THR A 89 10.99 -7.30 26.49
CA THR A 89 9.85 -7.43 25.56
C THR A 89 8.51 -7.48 26.29
N LYS A 90 8.48 -8.03 27.52
CA LYS A 90 7.26 -8.10 28.36
C LYS A 90 6.74 -6.73 28.78
N ASP A 91 7.63 -5.76 28.97
CA ASP A 91 7.25 -4.40 29.36
C ASP A 91 6.51 -3.68 28.21
N LEU A 92 6.70 -4.16 26.97
CA LEU A 92 6.13 -3.63 25.73
C LEU A 92 4.97 -4.48 25.19
N GLU A 93 4.52 -5.53 25.89
CA GLU A 93 3.44 -6.40 25.40
C GLU A 93 2.10 -5.66 25.35
N ASP A 94 1.86 -4.75 26.31
CA ASP A 94 0.58 -4.05 26.46
C ASP A 94 0.22 -3.18 25.23
N GLU A 95 -0.97 -3.40 24.67
CA GLU A 95 -1.48 -2.66 23.52
C GLU A 95 -1.71 -1.18 23.79
N LYS A 96 -1.78 -0.74 25.06
CA LYS A 96 -1.91 0.68 25.39
C LYS A 96 -0.78 1.52 24.78
N TYR A 97 0.41 0.93 24.57
CA TYR A 97 1.56 1.62 23.99
C TYR A 97 1.50 1.75 22.46
N LEU A 98 0.49 1.19 21.79
CA LEU A 98 0.21 1.50 20.38
C LEU A 98 -0.50 2.84 20.22
N ARG A 99 -0.97 3.44 21.32
CA ARG A 99 -1.60 4.77 21.29
C ARG A 99 -0.55 5.83 21.59
N PRO A 100 -0.42 6.85 20.73
CA PRO A 100 0.57 7.90 20.93
C PRO A 100 0.29 8.66 22.23
N VAL A 101 1.31 8.77 23.09
CA VAL A 101 1.20 9.50 24.37
C VAL A 101 1.25 11.02 24.16
N LEU A 102 1.98 11.44 23.13
CA LEU A 102 2.08 12.80 22.65
C LEU A 102 1.26 12.95 21.36
N GLU A 103 0.44 13.98 21.28
CA GLU A 103 -0.32 14.30 20.08
C GLU A 103 0.63 14.83 18.99
N ASN A 104 0.52 14.30 17.77
CA ASN A 104 1.41 14.62 16.63
C ASN A 104 2.91 14.38 16.92
N ASP A 105 3.26 13.23 17.50
CA ASP A 105 4.67 12.91 17.76
C ASP A 105 5.48 12.72 16.47
N ALA A 106 6.20 13.77 16.07
CA ALA A 106 7.09 13.81 14.92
C ALA A 106 8.10 12.65 14.89
N LEU A 107 8.53 12.14 16.06
CA LEU A 107 9.47 11.04 16.12
C LEU A 107 8.88 9.75 15.54
N ILE A 108 7.58 9.50 15.76
CA ILE A 108 6.91 8.29 15.28
C ILE A 108 6.82 8.31 13.75
N PHE A 109 6.59 9.48 13.15
CA PHE A 109 6.53 9.62 11.68
C PHE A 109 7.89 9.41 11.01
N SER A 110 8.98 9.80 11.68
CA SER A 110 10.36 9.62 11.18
C SER A 110 11.02 8.33 11.69
N LEU A 111 10.27 7.43 12.32
CA LEU A 111 10.84 6.25 12.98
C LEU A 111 11.37 5.23 11.99
N ASP A 112 10.75 5.10 10.81
CA ASP A 112 11.20 4.17 9.76
C ASP A 112 12.64 4.47 9.32
N GLU A 113 12.97 5.74 9.07
CA GLU A 113 14.32 6.16 8.68
C GLU A 113 15.36 5.82 9.77
N VAL A 114 14.97 5.95 11.04
CA VAL A 114 15.83 5.62 12.18
C VAL A 114 16.06 4.11 12.27
N LEU A 115 15.03 3.31 12.08
CA LEU A 115 15.12 1.85 12.09
C LEU A 115 15.95 1.33 10.92
N GLU A 116 15.78 1.91 9.74
CA GLU A 116 16.62 1.62 8.56
C GLU A 116 18.10 1.95 8.83
N ALA A 117 18.40 3.10 9.44
CA ALA A 117 19.76 3.46 9.80
C ALA A 117 20.37 2.49 10.82
N ILE A 118 19.60 2.09 11.84
CA ILE A 118 20.03 1.15 12.89
C ILE A 118 20.27 -0.27 12.32
N THR A 119 19.42 -0.71 11.39
CA THR A 119 19.54 -2.03 10.73
C THR A 119 20.63 -2.06 9.66
N ALA A 120 20.87 -0.95 8.96
CA ALA A 120 21.97 -0.82 8.02
C ALA A 120 23.34 -1.01 8.69
N ASP A 121 23.49 -0.58 9.95
CA ASP A 121 24.71 -0.85 10.74
C ASP A 121 24.83 -2.34 11.16
N GLN A 122 23.72 -3.08 11.26
CA GLN A 122 23.73 -4.54 11.46
C GLN A 122 24.09 -5.33 10.19
N ALA A 123 23.84 -4.78 9.00
CA ALA A 123 24.14 -5.43 7.71
C ALA A 123 25.64 -5.59 7.42
N LYS A 124 26.52 -5.12 8.31
CA LYS A 124 27.95 -5.47 8.32
C LYS A 124 28.24 -6.88 8.83
N ASP A 125 27.24 -7.64 9.26
CA ASP A 125 27.38 -9.07 9.50
C ASP A 125 27.29 -9.84 8.18
N GLY A 126 28.46 -10.17 7.61
CA GLY A 126 28.63 -10.70 6.24
C GLY A 126 27.86 -11.98 5.91
N ASN A 127 27.23 -12.62 6.90
CA ASN A 127 26.42 -13.83 6.72
C ASN A 127 25.00 -13.52 6.23
N LEU A 128 24.38 -12.43 6.69
CA LEU A 128 23.02 -12.02 6.28
C LEU A 128 23.01 -11.44 4.87
N THR A 129 24.03 -10.66 4.52
CA THR A 129 24.21 -10.13 3.15
C THR A 129 24.52 -11.24 2.15
N ALA A 130 25.31 -12.26 2.53
CA ALA A 130 25.51 -13.44 1.70
C ALA A 130 24.21 -14.24 1.50
N ARG A 131 23.40 -14.41 2.57
CA ARG A 131 22.14 -15.15 2.48
C ARG A 131 21.08 -14.40 1.67
N ASN A 132 21.00 -13.08 1.79
CA ASN A 132 20.10 -12.27 0.97
C ASN A 132 20.47 -12.37 -0.51
N LYS A 133 21.77 -12.30 -0.84
CA LYS A 133 22.24 -12.51 -2.20
C LYS A 133 21.89 -13.90 -2.73
N GLU A 134 22.05 -14.94 -1.90
CA GLU A 134 21.72 -16.31 -2.27
C GLU A 134 20.20 -16.50 -2.50
N LEU A 135 19.37 -15.89 -1.67
CA LEU A 135 17.91 -15.86 -1.82
C LEU A 135 17.45 -15.08 -3.06
N GLU A 136 18.12 -13.98 -3.39
CA GLU A 136 17.89 -13.22 -4.63
C GLU A 136 18.24 -14.05 -5.87
N GLU A 137 19.37 -14.76 -5.85
CA GLU A 137 19.76 -15.68 -6.93
C GLU A 137 18.78 -16.86 -7.06
N GLU A 138 18.26 -17.37 -5.94
CA GLU A 138 17.25 -18.43 -5.93
C GLU A 138 15.91 -17.92 -6.49
N LEU A 139 15.49 -16.70 -6.13
CA LEU A 139 14.31 -16.04 -6.69
C LEU A 139 14.41 -15.88 -8.20
N GLU A 140 15.58 -15.46 -8.70
CA GLU A 140 15.79 -15.28 -10.13
C GLU A 140 15.72 -16.62 -10.88
N ARG A 141 16.35 -17.67 -10.33
CA ARG A 141 16.21 -19.03 -10.88
C ARG A 141 14.78 -19.52 -10.89
N LEU A 142 14.01 -19.24 -9.84
CA LEU A 142 12.62 -19.67 -9.73
C LEU A 142 11.74 -18.94 -10.75
N LYS A 143 11.99 -17.64 -10.97
CA LYS A 143 11.34 -16.85 -12.02
C LYS A 143 11.65 -17.41 -13.41
N ASP A 144 12.90 -17.74 -13.69
CA ASP A 144 13.31 -18.36 -14.95
C ASP A 144 12.66 -19.73 -15.16
N GLN A 145 12.60 -20.56 -14.12
CA GLN A 145 11.88 -21.84 -14.16
C GLN A 145 10.39 -21.64 -14.41
N PHE A 146 9.76 -20.64 -13.77
CA PHE A 146 8.37 -20.31 -14.02
C PHE A 146 8.12 -19.82 -15.44
N ALA A 147 9.03 -19.01 -15.99
CA ALA A 147 8.96 -18.55 -17.38
C ALA A 147 9.10 -19.73 -18.36
N SER A 148 10.05 -20.64 -18.11
CA SER A 148 10.24 -21.86 -18.90
C SER A 148 9.04 -22.82 -18.79
N TYR A 149 8.47 -22.95 -17.59
CA TYR A 149 7.28 -23.77 -17.37
C TYR A 149 6.06 -23.18 -18.10
N ARG A 150 5.85 -21.87 -18.01
CA ARG A 150 4.82 -21.15 -18.78
C ARG A 150 4.97 -21.34 -20.27
N LEU A 151 6.19 -21.22 -20.82
CA LEU A 151 6.44 -21.43 -22.24
C LEU A 151 6.09 -22.87 -22.66
N THR A 152 6.50 -23.85 -21.85
CA THR A 152 6.21 -25.27 -22.10
C THR A 152 4.71 -25.57 -22.03
N VAL A 153 4.00 -24.96 -21.08
CA VAL A 153 2.54 -25.06 -20.95
C VAL A 153 1.86 -24.42 -22.16
N GLN A 154 2.34 -23.27 -22.62
CA GLN A 154 1.84 -22.60 -23.82
C GLN A 154 2.06 -23.45 -25.07
N GLU A 155 3.27 -23.99 -25.29
CA GLU A 155 3.56 -24.89 -26.42
C GLU A 155 2.73 -26.17 -26.39
N THR A 156 2.43 -26.71 -25.20
CA THR A 156 1.59 -27.91 -25.07
C THR A 156 0.11 -27.60 -25.23
N LEU A 157 -0.34 -26.39 -24.92
CA LEU A 157 -1.69 -25.90 -25.22
C LEU A 157 -1.87 -25.61 -26.71
N ASP A 158 -0.91 -24.93 -27.35
CA ASP A 158 -0.89 -24.63 -28.79
C ASP A 158 -0.82 -25.93 -29.63
N LYS A 159 -0.06 -26.94 -29.19
CA LYS A 159 -0.07 -28.27 -29.84
C LYS A 159 -1.36 -29.05 -29.64
N ARG A 160 -2.15 -28.74 -28.60
CA ARG A 160 -3.44 -29.40 -28.33
C ARG A 160 -4.62 -28.74 -29.06
N TRP A 161 -4.52 -27.45 -29.37
CA TRP A 161 -5.44 -26.71 -30.23
C TRP A 161 -4.74 -26.36 -31.54
N GLY A 162 -4.61 -27.35 -32.43
CA GLY A 162 -4.19 -27.07 -33.80
C GLY A 162 -5.27 -26.26 -34.51
N ASP A 163 -4.96 -25.01 -34.84
CA ASP A 163 -5.61 -24.28 -35.93
C ASP A 163 -4.57 -23.45 -36.68
N ASP A 164 -4.59 -23.60 -38.00
CA ASP A 164 -3.64 -23.04 -38.96
C ASP A 164 -3.86 -21.54 -39.11
N THR A 165 -3.07 -20.70 -38.44
CA THR A 165 -2.90 -19.30 -38.86
C THR A 165 -1.45 -18.84 -38.73
N GLU A 166 -0.98 -18.22 -39.81
CA GLU A 166 0.40 -17.86 -40.10
C GLU A 166 1.05 -16.96 -39.03
N THR A 167 2.29 -17.28 -38.71
CA THR A 167 3.14 -16.61 -37.73
C THR A 167 3.47 -15.16 -38.11
N ALA A 168 2.90 -14.19 -37.38
CA ALA A 168 3.39 -12.82 -37.35
C ALA A 168 4.53 -12.67 -36.31
N PRO A 169 5.45 -11.70 -36.46
CA PRO A 169 6.65 -11.61 -35.62
C PRO A 169 6.28 -11.28 -34.17
N VAL A 170 6.90 -11.98 -33.22
CA VAL A 170 6.76 -11.70 -31.79
C VAL A 170 7.42 -10.34 -31.49
N GLU A 171 6.63 -9.27 -31.52
CA GLU A 171 7.02 -7.99 -30.94
C GLU A 171 7.23 -8.16 -29.44
N LYS A 172 8.24 -7.48 -28.88
CA LYS A 172 8.47 -7.43 -27.44
C LYS A 172 7.21 -6.87 -26.78
N LYS A 173 6.37 -7.75 -26.21
CA LYS A 173 5.22 -7.35 -25.40
C LYS A 173 5.74 -6.53 -24.22
N ASP A 174 5.30 -5.28 -24.17
CA ASP A 174 5.46 -4.37 -23.04
C ASP A 174 4.95 -5.05 -21.75
N GLU A 175 5.57 -4.82 -20.59
CA GLU A 175 5.15 -5.41 -19.31
C GLU A 175 3.68 -5.09 -19.01
N SER A 176 3.22 -3.93 -19.47
CA SER A 176 1.83 -3.53 -19.42
C SER A 176 0.90 -4.52 -20.16
N ALA A 177 1.30 -5.04 -21.31
CA ALA A 177 0.52 -6.01 -22.09
C ALA A 177 0.33 -7.32 -21.30
N TYR A 178 1.36 -7.76 -20.59
CA TYR A 178 1.30 -8.96 -19.76
C TYR A 178 0.33 -8.80 -18.57
N TYR A 179 0.30 -7.61 -17.95
CA TYR A 179 -0.68 -7.29 -16.91
C TYR A 179 -2.12 -7.41 -17.44
N PHE A 180 -2.44 -6.80 -18.58
CA PHE A 180 -3.80 -6.86 -19.15
C PHE A 180 -4.19 -8.26 -19.63
N GLU A 181 -3.24 -9.04 -20.16
CA GLU A 181 -3.48 -10.44 -20.55
C GLU A 181 -3.83 -11.33 -19.37
N SER A 182 -3.23 -11.09 -18.19
CA SER A 182 -3.61 -11.84 -16.99
C SER A 182 -5.09 -11.68 -16.64
N TYR A 183 -5.65 -10.48 -16.83
CA TYR A 183 -7.07 -10.19 -16.62
C TYR A 183 -7.95 -10.54 -17.82
N ALA A 184 -7.42 -11.09 -18.92
CA ALA A 184 -8.26 -11.65 -19.98
C ALA A 184 -8.83 -13.04 -19.60
N ALA A 185 -8.17 -13.75 -18.68
CA ALA A 185 -8.55 -15.09 -18.27
C ALA A 185 -9.79 -15.11 -17.35
N HIS A 186 -10.76 -15.99 -17.65
CA HIS A 186 -12.00 -16.13 -16.88
C HIS A 186 -11.79 -16.52 -15.41
N GLU A 187 -10.72 -17.26 -15.10
CA GLU A 187 -10.46 -17.79 -13.75
C GLU A 187 -10.21 -16.69 -12.71
N ILE A 188 -9.55 -15.59 -13.10
CA ILE A 188 -9.29 -14.46 -12.21
C ILE A 188 -10.60 -13.73 -11.90
N HIS A 189 -11.46 -13.53 -12.91
CA HIS A 189 -12.78 -12.93 -12.70
C HIS A 189 -13.71 -13.80 -11.87
N GLU A 190 -13.68 -15.12 -12.05
CA GLU A 190 -14.43 -16.04 -11.20
C GLU A 190 -13.98 -15.96 -9.75
N THR A 191 -12.67 -15.91 -9.50
CA THR A 191 -12.10 -15.74 -8.16
C THR A 191 -12.56 -14.43 -7.53
N MET A 192 -12.46 -13.33 -8.27
CA MET A 192 -12.92 -12.01 -7.81
C MET A 192 -14.43 -11.99 -7.52
N LEU A 193 -15.25 -12.65 -8.34
CA LEU A 193 -16.71 -12.72 -8.14
C LEU A 193 -17.11 -13.63 -6.96
N LYS A 194 -16.33 -14.68 -6.69
CA LYS A 194 -16.53 -15.56 -5.53
C LYS A 194 -16.14 -14.90 -4.21
N ASP A 195 -15.28 -13.89 -4.23
CA ASP A 195 -15.03 -13.04 -3.07
C ASP A 195 -16.28 -12.23 -2.74
N ARG A 196 -17.02 -12.74 -1.75
CA ARG A 196 -18.26 -12.13 -1.26
C ARG A 196 -18.01 -10.84 -0.51
N VAL A 197 -16.94 -10.75 0.29
CA VAL A 197 -16.67 -9.54 1.08
C VAL A 197 -16.45 -8.36 0.14
N ARG A 198 -15.62 -8.55 -0.88
CA ARG A 198 -15.37 -7.54 -1.91
C ARG A 198 -16.64 -7.21 -2.70
N THR A 199 -17.30 -8.22 -3.27
CA THR A 199 -18.43 -8.01 -4.20
C THR A 199 -19.67 -7.43 -3.50
N ASP A 200 -19.97 -7.91 -2.29
CA ASP A 200 -21.09 -7.41 -1.49
C ASP A 200 -20.86 -5.98 -1.01
N ALA A 201 -19.62 -5.62 -0.62
CA ALA A 201 -19.31 -4.26 -0.23
C ALA A 201 -19.61 -3.24 -1.35
N TYR A 202 -19.19 -3.51 -2.58
CA TYR A 202 -19.52 -2.65 -3.73
C TYR A 202 -21.03 -2.61 -4.01
N ARG A 203 -21.69 -3.77 -4.02
CA ARG A 203 -23.14 -3.85 -4.24
C ARG A 203 -23.91 -3.03 -3.21
N ASP A 204 -23.60 -3.23 -1.94
CA ASP A 204 -24.33 -2.65 -0.83
C ASP A 204 -24.09 -1.14 -0.79
N PHE A 205 -22.86 -0.68 -1.05
CA PHE A 205 -22.59 0.75 -1.24
C PHE A 205 -23.47 1.35 -2.35
N ILE A 206 -23.51 0.72 -3.53
CA ILE A 206 -24.27 1.23 -4.67
C ILE A 206 -25.78 1.24 -4.37
N TYR A 207 -26.31 0.16 -3.78
CA TYR A 207 -27.74 0.01 -3.52
C TYR A 207 -28.25 0.79 -2.32
N ASN A 208 -27.43 1.02 -1.30
CA ASN A 208 -27.80 1.88 -0.18
C ASN A 208 -27.73 3.36 -0.57
N ASN A 209 -26.99 3.69 -1.63
CA ASN A 209 -26.82 5.06 -2.11
C ASN A 209 -27.43 5.29 -3.49
N LYS A 210 -28.53 4.62 -3.87
CA LYS A 210 -29.14 4.76 -5.22
C LYS A 210 -29.35 6.20 -5.68
N HIS A 211 -29.61 7.11 -4.75
CA HIS A 211 -29.80 8.54 -5.03
C HIS A 211 -28.57 9.21 -5.69
N ILE A 212 -27.35 8.71 -5.48
CA ILE A 212 -26.14 9.23 -6.15
C ILE A 212 -25.98 8.70 -7.57
N PHE A 213 -26.58 7.54 -7.88
CA PHE A 213 -26.50 6.91 -9.20
C PHE A 213 -27.71 7.24 -10.08
N LYS A 214 -28.88 7.43 -9.48
CA LYS A 214 -30.14 7.62 -10.21
C LYS A 214 -30.06 8.80 -11.18
N ASP A 215 -30.43 8.54 -12.42
CA ASP A 215 -30.44 9.49 -13.54
C ASP A 215 -29.05 10.11 -13.87
N LYS A 216 -27.95 9.51 -13.37
CA LYS A 216 -26.57 9.94 -13.64
C LYS A 216 -25.90 9.12 -14.75
N VAL A 217 -24.83 9.69 -15.31
CA VAL A 217 -23.89 8.98 -16.18
C VAL A 217 -22.76 8.46 -15.30
N VAL A 218 -22.46 7.15 -15.39
CA VAL A 218 -21.45 6.46 -14.58
C VAL A 218 -20.35 5.93 -15.50
N LEU A 219 -19.09 6.06 -15.09
CA LEU A 219 -17.94 5.46 -15.76
C LEU A 219 -17.36 4.36 -14.88
N ASP A 220 -17.27 3.14 -15.40
CA ASP A 220 -16.69 1.97 -14.74
C ASP A 220 -15.36 1.62 -15.44
N ILE A 221 -14.25 1.91 -14.78
CA ILE A 221 -12.88 1.74 -15.32
C ILE A 221 -12.34 0.38 -14.86
N GLY A 222 -11.99 -0.48 -15.81
CA GLY A 222 -11.61 -1.87 -15.53
C GLY A 222 -12.84 -2.70 -15.17
N CYS A 223 -13.89 -2.62 -15.98
CA CYS A 223 -15.19 -3.19 -15.64
C CYS A 223 -15.19 -4.73 -15.54
N GLY A 224 -14.16 -5.40 -16.04
CA GLY A 224 -14.02 -6.85 -16.04
C GLY A 224 -15.24 -7.50 -16.69
N THR A 225 -15.94 -8.35 -15.96
CA THR A 225 -17.18 -9.01 -16.41
C THR A 225 -18.43 -8.12 -16.41
N GLY A 226 -18.31 -6.84 -16.03
CA GLY A 226 -19.40 -5.87 -16.03
C GLY A 226 -20.28 -5.89 -14.78
N ILE A 227 -19.88 -6.57 -13.70
CA ILE A 227 -20.72 -6.74 -12.51
C ILE A 227 -21.05 -5.41 -11.80
N LEU A 228 -20.07 -4.51 -11.67
CA LEU A 228 -20.27 -3.21 -11.03
C LEU A 228 -21.11 -2.29 -11.91
N SER A 229 -20.85 -2.30 -13.22
CA SER A 229 -21.70 -1.65 -14.22
C SER A 229 -23.17 -2.07 -14.11
N MET A 230 -23.45 -3.37 -13.93
CA MET A 230 -24.83 -3.85 -13.72
C MET A 230 -25.44 -3.36 -12.40
N PHE A 231 -24.67 -3.25 -11.32
CA PHE A 231 -25.16 -2.68 -10.07
C PHE A 231 -25.51 -1.20 -10.24
N ALA A 232 -24.66 -0.41 -10.89
CA ALA A 232 -24.92 0.99 -11.19
C ALA A 232 -26.19 1.17 -12.05
N ALA A 233 -26.35 0.33 -13.09
CA ALA A 233 -27.56 0.31 -13.91
C ALA A 233 -28.82 -0.01 -13.08
N LYS A 234 -28.76 -1.05 -12.23
CA LYS A 234 -29.87 -1.41 -11.32
C LYS A 234 -30.16 -0.36 -10.24
N ALA A 235 -29.18 0.45 -9.88
CA ALA A 235 -29.35 1.59 -8.99
C ALA A 235 -30.07 2.78 -9.65
N GLY A 236 -30.27 2.73 -10.98
CA GLY A 236 -31.01 3.73 -11.74
C GLY A 236 -30.14 4.69 -12.54
N ALA A 237 -28.87 4.37 -12.79
CA ALA A 237 -28.02 5.16 -13.67
C ALA A 237 -28.69 5.34 -15.04
N LYS A 238 -28.65 6.59 -15.55
CA LYS A 238 -29.15 6.94 -16.88
C LYS A 238 -28.33 6.26 -17.97
N GLN A 239 -27.02 6.20 -17.76
CA GLN A 239 -26.08 5.56 -18.67
C GLN A 239 -24.88 5.07 -17.87
N VAL A 240 -24.38 3.88 -18.21
CA VAL A 240 -23.12 3.37 -17.67
C VAL A 240 -22.17 3.15 -18.85
N ILE A 241 -20.97 3.72 -18.75
CA ILE A 241 -19.88 3.54 -19.70
C ILE A 241 -18.90 2.58 -19.04
N ALA A 242 -18.87 1.34 -19.51
CA ALA A 242 -18.00 0.30 -18.99
C ALA A 242 -16.78 0.18 -19.91
N VAL A 243 -15.58 0.35 -19.36
CA VAL A 243 -14.32 0.29 -20.11
C VAL A 243 -13.43 -0.80 -19.51
N ASP A 244 -12.93 -1.68 -20.36
CA ASP A 244 -11.87 -2.61 -20.01
C ASP A 244 -10.89 -2.73 -21.19
N LYS A 245 -9.61 -2.90 -20.88
CA LYS A 245 -8.55 -3.03 -21.87
C LYS A 245 -8.33 -4.49 -22.28
N SER A 246 -8.69 -5.45 -21.43
CA SER A 246 -8.53 -6.87 -21.73
C SER A 246 -9.71 -7.41 -22.56
N ASP A 247 -9.49 -8.56 -23.20
CA ASP A 247 -10.51 -9.22 -24.03
C ASP A 247 -11.76 -9.67 -23.24
N ILE A 248 -11.73 -9.60 -21.90
CA ILE A 248 -12.90 -9.86 -21.06
C ILE A 248 -14.07 -8.90 -21.36
N ILE A 249 -13.80 -7.75 -21.97
CA ILE A 249 -14.83 -6.79 -22.38
C ILE A 249 -15.89 -7.42 -23.31
N VAL A 250 -15.50 -8.44 -24.10
CA VAL A 250 -16.43 -9.21 -24.94
C VAL A 250 -17.43 -9.96 -24.04
N LYS A 251 -16.94 -10.58 -22.97
CA LYS A 251 -17.78 -11.27 -21.98
C LYS A 251 -18.66 -10.30 -21.20
N ALA A 252 -18.14 -9.13 -20.84
CA ALA A 252 -18.93 -8.08 -20.19
C ALA A 252 -20.13 -7.68 -21.05
N ARG A 253 -19.90 -7.50 -22.36
CA ARG A 253 -20.96 -7.19 -23.32
C ARG A 253 -21.98 -8.32 -23.42
N GLU A 254 -21.55 -9.58 -23.43
CA GLU A 254 -22.48 -10.71 -23.38
C GLU A 254 -23.35 -10.68 -22.12
N ASN A 255 -22.74 -10.51 -20.94
CA ASN A 255 -23.47 -10.54 -19.66
C ASN A 255 -24.49 -9.40 -19.51
N ILE A 256 -24.24 -8.25 -20.13
CA ILE A 256 -25.09 -7.06 -19.99
C ILE A 256 -26.26 -7.06 -20.98
N PHE A 257 -26.05 -7.57 -22.19
CA PHE A 257 -27.01 -7.44 -23.29
C PHE A 257 -27.70 -8.75 -23.70
N HIS A 258 -27.33 -9.89 -23.11
CA HIS A 258 -27.98 -11.19 -23.29
C HIS A 258 -28.50 -11.74 -21.95
#